data_AF-A0A7J4M4G9-F1
#
_entry.id   AF-A0A7J4M4G9-F1
#
_cell.length_a   1.000
_cell.length_b   1.000
_cell.length_c   1.000
_cell.angle_alpha   90.00
_cell.angle_beta   90.00
_cell.angle_gamma   90.00
#
_symmetry.space_group_name_H-M   'P 1'
#
loop_
_entity.id
_entity.type
_entity.pdbx_description
1 polymer ?
#
loop_
_entity_poly.entity_id
_entity_poly.type
_entity_poly.pdbx_seq_one_letter_code
_entity_poly.pdbx_strand_id
1 'polypeptide(L)'
;NKELARKLKQKATKNDETKLEALKPKLKEFEDITALLVAYPKGMSVGQHHALKFESGIGGTIEEKFDFVSARLGKEFKASEAFKSGEYVDISTVTKGKGWAGVIKRFGVARLNHKATNKIRHVGTHGAFTPGKVLFTVPMAGQLGFNYRTETNKRILKMGASSEVAKIIPKAGFTNYGNIKNDYLIIKGSIGGPSKRLVRVRKASGRNNRGIKEPKIDYISTSN
;
A
#
# COMPACT_ATOMS: atom_id res chain seq x y z
N ASN A 1 -13.26 -8.82 -19.28
CA ASN A 1 -13.34 -9.68 -18.07
C ASN A 1 -14.76 -9.63 -17.45
N LYS A 2 -15.61 -10.65 -17.71
CA LYS A 2 -17.04 -10.64 -17.31
C LYS A 2 -17.26 -10.66 -15.78
N GLU A 3 -16.41 -11.37 -15.03
CA GLU A 3 -16.49 -11.44 -13.56
C GLU A 3 -16.20 -10.08 -12.93
N LEU A 4 -15.18 -9.39 -13.44
CA LEU A 4 -14.81 -8.05 -12.98
C LEU A 4 -15.91 -7.03 -13.26
N ALA A 5 -16.52 -7.05 -14.46
CA ALA A 5 -17.63 -6.17 -14.82
C ALA A 5 -18.82 -6.33 -13.86
N ARG A 6 -19.19 -7.59 -13.52
CA ARG A 6 -20.24 -7.87 -12.52
C ARG A 6 -19.90 -7.27 -11.16
N LYS A 7 -18.66 -7.43 -10.69
CA LYS A 7 -18.20 -6.88 -9.39
C LYS A 7 -18.14 -5.36 -9.38
N LEU A 8 -17.89 -4.74 -10.53
CA LEU A 8 -17.92 -3.31 -10.74
C LEU A 8 -19.34 -2.76 -10.96
N LYS A 9 -20.37 -3.63 -10.94
CA LYS A 9 -21.77 -3.30 -11.27
C LYS A 9 -21.92 -2.67 -12.67
N GLN A 10 -21.06 -3.04 -13.61
CA GLN A 10 -21.12 -2.61 -15.00
C GLN A 10 -21.98 -3.60 -15.81
N LYS A 11 -22.94 -3.07 -16.59
CA LYS A 11 -23.89 -3.87 -17.38
C LYS A 11 -23.21 -4.69 -18.49
N ALA A 12 -22.12 -4.18 -19.07
CA ALA A 12 -21.32 -4.87 -20.08
C ALA A 12 -19.88 -4.33 -20.08
N THR A 13 -18.93 -5.15 -20.53
CA THR A 13 -17.60 -4.67 -20.95
C THR A 13 -17.77 -3.93 -22.25
N LYS A 14 -17.83 -2.60 -22.20
CA LYS A 14 -17.87 -1.76 -23.39
C LYS A 14 -16.43 -1.52 -23.86
N ASN A 15 -16.07 -2.07 -25.01
CA ASN A 15 -14.86 -1.64 -25.71
C ASN A 15 -15.25 -0.42 -26.54
N ASP A 16 -15.16 0.76 -25.92
CA ASP A 16 -15.51 2.02 -26.56
C ASP A 16 -14.31 2.53 -27.40
N GLU A 17 -13.90 1.78 -28.42
CA GLU A 17 -12.80 2.17 -29.33
C GLU A 17 -13.08 3.53 -29.99
N THR A 18 -14.34 3.78 -30.35
CA THR A 18 -14.81 5.06 -30.88
C THR A 18 -14.57 6.24 -29.94
N LYS A 19 -14.66 6.04 -28.62
CA LYS A 19 -14.37 7.10 -27.64
C LYS A 19 -12.88 7.35 -27.49
N LEU A 20 -12.06 6.30 -27.61
CA LEU A 20 -10.60 6.45 -27.60
C LEU A 20 -10.14 7.24 -28.83
N GLU A 21 -10.69 6.95 -30.01
CA GLU A 21 -10.40 7.70 -31.23
C GLU A 21 -10.84 9.17 -31.13
N ALA A 22 -12.00 9.45 -30.54
CA ALA A 22 -12.47 10.82 -30.31
C ALA A 22 -11.60 11.62 -29.32
N LEU A 23 -10.84 10.95 -28.44
CA LEU A 23 -9.96 11.59 -27.46
C LEU A 23 -8.58 11.95 -28.03
N LYS A 24 -8.10 11.22 -29.06
CA LYS A 24 -6.80 11.49 -29.72
C LYS A 24 -6.60 12.95 -30.15
N PRO A 25 -7.54 13.62 -30.85
CA PRO A 25 -7.34 15.01 -31.26
C PRO A 25 -7.35 15.99 -30.08
N LYS A 26 -7.93 15.61 -28.94
CA LYS A 26 -8.05 16.45 -27.73
C LYS A 26 -6.93 16.25 -26.72
N LEU A 27 -5.91 15.46 -27.03
CA LEU A 27 -4.82 15.14 -26.10
C LEU A 27 -4.11 16.39 -25.55
N LYS A 28 -4.02 17.46 -26.36
CA LYS A 28 -3.39 18.73 -25.97
C LYS A 28 -4.19 19.53 -24.93
N GLU A 29 -5.48 19.21 -24.73
CA GLU A 29 -6.33 19.87 -23.74
C GLU A 29 -6.13 19.29 -22.33
N PHE A 30 -5.56 18.08 -22.21
CA PHE A 30 -5.40 17.40 -20.92
C PHE A 30 -4.03 17.69 -20.30
N GLU A 31 -4.01 17.92 -18.99
CA GLU A 31 -2.78 18.11 -18.21
C GLU A 31 -2.11 16.77 -17.86
N ASP A 32 -2.90 15.78 -17.43
CA ASP A 32 -2.38 14.46 -17.07
C ASP A 32 -3.39 13.34 -17.38
N ILE A 33 -2.87 12.14 -17.57
CA ILE A 33 -3.63 10.90 -17.78
C ILE A 33 -3.28 9.93 -16.66
N THR A 34 -4.29 9.55 -15.88
CA THR A 34 -4.18 8.54 -14.82
C THR A 34 -4.92 7.26 -15.22
N ALA A 35 -4.39 6.11 -14.81
CA ALA A 35 -5.05 4.83 -14.99
C ALA A 35 -5.86 4.47 -13.74
N LEU A 36 -7.12 4.07 -13.94
CA LEU A 36 -7.91 3.44 -12.89
C LEU A 36 -7.54 1.96 -12.79
N LEU A 37 -6.80 1.60 -11.75
CA LEU A 37 -6.44 0.22 -11.44
C LEU A 37 -7.50 -0.42 -10.54
N VAL A 38 -7.80 -1.68 -10.83
CA VAL A 38 -8.75 -2.48 -10.06
C VAL A 38 -8.04 -3.73 -9.56
N ALA A 39 -7.83 -3.80 -8.25
CA ALA A 39 -7.31 -4.98 -7.57
C ALA A 39 -8.46 -5.86 -7.11
N TYR A 40 -8.47 -7.11 -7.56
CA TYR A 40 -9.45 -8.11 -7.17
C TYR A 40 -8.76 -9.28 -6.48
N PRO A 41 -9.04 -9.56 -5.19
CA PRO A 41 -8.36 -10.62 -4.42
C PRO A 41 -8.85 -12.03 -4.79
N LYS A 42 -8.73 -12.42 -6.06
CA LYS A 42 -9.06 -13.77 -6.54
C LYS A 42 -7.99 -14.75 -6.08
N GLY A 43 -8.40 -15.87 -5.49
CA GLY A 43 -7.48 -16.94 -5.09
C GLY A 43 -6.56 -16.60 -3.91
N MET A 44 -6.78 -15.46 -3.24
CA MET A 44 -6.07 -15.10 -2.01
C MET A 44 -6.79 -15.65 -0.79
N SER A 45 -6.05 -15.93 0.29
CA SER A 45 -6.59 -16.36 1.60
C SER A 45 -7.26 -15.20 2.40
N VAL A 46 -7.90 -14.29 1.68
CA VAL A 46 -8.59 -13.10 2.19
C VAL A 46 -10.10 -13.30 1.97
N GLY A 47 -10.92 -13.13 3.02
CA GLY A 47 -12.39 -13.24 2.91
C GLY A 47 -13.07 -12.06 2.21
N GLN A 48 -12.31 -11.25 1.47
CA GLN A 48 -12.80 -10.05 0.81
C GLN A 48 -13.19 -10.39 -0.63
N HIS A 49 -14.42 -10.10 -1.03
CA HIS A 49 -14.91 -10.39 -2.39
C HIS A 49 -15.15 -9.14 -3.25
N HIS A 50 -15.02 -7.95 -2.65
CA HIS A 50 -15.18 -6.66 -3.34
C HIS A 50 -13.89 -6.22 -4.02
N ALA A 51 -14.02 -5.67 -5.22
CA ALA A 51 -12.92 -5.09 -5.97
C ALA A 51 -12.50 -3.75 -5.37
N LEU A 52 -11.19 -3.54 -5.22
CA LEU A 52 -10.61 -2.29 -4.73
C LEU A 52 -10.15 -1.47 -5.93
N LYS A 53 -10.53 -0.19 -5.94
CA LYS A 53 -10.21 0.74 -7.03
C LYS A 53 -9.23 1.78 -6.53
N PHE A 54 -8.26 2.12 -7.36
CA PHE A 54 -7.37 3.24 -7.10
C PHE A 54 -6.79 3.78 -8.39
N GLU A 55 -6.56 5.07 -8.41
CA GLU A 55 -5.89 5.74 -9.51
C GLU A 55 -4.38 5.58 -9.36
N SER A 56 -3.71 5.41 -10.50
CA SER A 56 -2.26 5.40 -10.60
C SER A 56 -1.83 6.39 -11.65
N GLY A 57 -0.90 7.27 -11.29
CA GLY A 57 -0.19 8.10 -12.25
C GLY A 57 0.71 7.25 -13.15
N ILE A 58 0.93 7.74 -14.36
CA ILE A 58 1.77 7.11 -15.39
C ILE A 58 2.86 8.11 -15.75
N GLY A 59 4.08 7.61 -15.93
CA GLY A 59 5.21 8.43 -16.41
C GLY A 59 5.27 8.47 -17.94
N GLY A 60 5.90 9.51 -18.49
CA GLY A 60 6.04 9.72 -19.93
C GLY A 60 5.35 10.99 -20.41
N THR A 61 5.38 11.22 -21.72
CA THR A 61 4.61 12.29 -22.37
C THR A 61 3.13 11.92 -22.42
N ILE A 62 2.24 12.90 -22.66
CA ILE A 62 0.79 12.65 -22.71
C ILE A 62 0.43 11.61 -23.80
N GLU A 63 1.09 11.68 -24.95
CA GLU A 63 0.91 10.74 -26.06
C GLU A 63 1.36 9.33 -25.66
N GLU A 64 2.55 9.19 -25.07
CA GLU A 64 3.05 7.90 -24.56
C GLU A 64 2.13 7.30 -23.49
N LYS A 65 1.60 8.14 -22.59
CA LYS A 65 0.64 7.70 -21.56
C LYS A 65 -0.65 7.19 -22.21
N PHE A 66 -1.18 7.93 -23.18
CA PHE A 66 -2.41 7.56 -23.87
C PHE A 66 -2.26 6.22 -24.60
N ASP A 67 -1.18 6.04 -25.36
CA ASP A 67 -0.91 4.81 -26.09
C ASP A 67 -0.69 3.63 -25.14
N PHE A 68 0.05 3.85 -24.05
CA PHE A 68 0.30 2.82 -23.04
C PHE A 68 -1.00 2.34 -22.38
N VAL A 69 -1.90 3.26 -22.00
CA VAL A 69 -3.19 2.94 -21.39
C VAL A 69 -4.12 2.26 -22.39
N SER A 70 -4.22 2.81 -23.59
CA SER A 70 -5.11 2.30 -24.64
C SER A 70 -4.77 0.84 -24.98
N ALA A 71 -3.49 0.51 -25.09
CA ALA A 71 -3.04 -0.86 -25.40
C ALA A 71 -3.33 -1.88 -24.28
N ARG A 72 -3.44 -1.43 -23.03
CA ARG A 72 -3.57 -2.26 -21.82
C ARG A 72 -4.95 -2.20 -21.18
N LEU A 73 -5.87 -1.42 -21.74
CA LEU A 73 -7.22 -1.28 -21.21
C LEU A 73 -7.92 -2.64 -21.16
N GLY A 74 -8.44 -3.02 -20.00
CA GLY A 74 -9.15 -4.29 -19.80
C GLY A 74 -8.27 -5.54 -19.73
N LYS A 75 -6.94 -5.42 -19.87
CA LYS A 75 -5.97 -6.51 -19.68
C LYS A 75 -5.50 -6.58 -18.23
N GLU A 76 -4.99 -7.74 -17.83
CA GLU A 76 -4.35 -7.91 -16.53
C GLU A 76 -2.97 -7.26 -16.55
N PHE A 77 -2.62 -6.55 -15.47
CA PHE A 77 -1.33 -5.89 -15.31
C PHE A 77 -0.58 -6.51 -14.14
N LYS A 78 0.58 -7.13 -14.43
CA LYS A 78 1.37 -7.82 -13.40
C LYS A 78 2.42 -6.90 -12.78
N ALA A 79 2.78 -7.19 -11.53
CA ALA A 79 3.80 -6.43 -10.82
C ALA A 79 5.18 -6.50 -11.51
N SER A 80 5.49 -7.61 -12.18
CA SER A 80 6.72 -7.82 -12.96
C SER A 80 6.90 -6.86 -14.14
N GLU A 81 5.81 -6.27 -14.65
CA GLU A 81 5.88 -5.26 -15.71
C GLU A 81 6.23 -3.87 -15.18
N ALA A 82 5.90 -3.60 -13.91
CA ALA A 82 6.09 -2.28 -13.29
C ALA A 82 7.43 -2.15 -12.56
N PHE A 83 7.92 -3.24 -11.96
CA PHE A 83 9.05 -3.25 -11.03
C PHE A 83 10.07 -4.33 -11.38
N LYS A 84 11.31 -4.11 -10.95
CA LYS A 84 12.39 -5.09 -11.05
C LYS A 84 12.88 -5.53 -9.67
N SER A 85 13.42 -6.74 -9.58
CA SER A 85 14.10 -7.20 -8.37
C SER A 85 15.27 -6.27 -8.03
N GLY A 86 15.47 -6.00 -6.75
CA GLY A 86 16.49 -5.06 -6.26
C GLY A 86 16.07 -3.60 -6.24
N GLU A 87 15.04 -3.18 -6.98
CA GLU A 87 14.56 -1.79 -7.06
C GLU A 87 14.08 -1.25 -5.71
N TYR A 88 14.24 0.06 -5.46
CA TYR A 88 13.60 0.74 -4.34
C TYR A 88 12.20 1.24 -4.71
N VAL A 89 11.26 1.00 -3.81
CA VAL A 89 9.85 1.37 -3.93
C VAL A 89 9.38 2.08 -2.66
N ASP A 90 8.33 2.89 -2.81
CA ASP A 90 7.60 3.41 -1.67
C ASP A 90 6.31 2.61 -1.49
N ILE A 91 5.93 2.41 -0.24
CA ILE A 91 4.83 1.56 0.16
C ILE A 91 3.81 2.36 0.96
N SER A 92 2.60 2.49 0.42
CA SER A 92 1.49 3.14 1.10
C SER A 92 0.51 2.12 1.68
N THR A 93 0.23 2.26 2.98
CA THR A 93 -0.61 1.34 3.74
C THR A 93 -1.43 2.06 4.79
N VAL A 94 -2.45 1.35 5.29
CA VAL A 94 -3.15 1.74 6.52
C VAL A 94 -2.59 0.91 7.67
N THR A 95 -2.09 1.59 8.70
CA THR A 95 -1.47 0.97 9.88
C THR A 95 -2.45 0.11 10.68
N LYS A 96 -1.92 -0.82 11.51
CA LYS A 96 -2.73 -1.60 12.46
C LYS A 96 -3.51 -0.66 13.38
N GLY A 97 -4.83 -0.81 13.44
CA GLY A 97 -5.68 -0.05 14.36
C GLY A 97 -5.41 -0.47 15.81
N LYS A 98 -5.32 0.51 16.70
CA LYS A 98 -5.17 0.29 18.16
C LYS A 98 -6.32 0.92 18.96
N GLY A 99 -7.32 1.50 18.30
CA GLY A 99 -8.48 2.15 18.91
C GLY A 99 -8.14 3.43 19.67
N TRP A 100 -8.94 3.75 20.68
CA TRP A 100 -8.68 4.85 21.60
C TRP A 100 -7.48 4.53 22.50
N ALA A 101 -6.45 5.37 22.45
CA ALA A 101 -5.24 5.22 23.24
C ALA A 101 -5.00 6.46 24.12
N GLY A 102 -4.55 6.21 25.35
CA GLY A 102 -4.10 7.26 26.26
C GLY A 102 -2.80 7.93 25.81
N VAL A 103 -2.51 9.08 26.43
CA VAL A 103 -1.40 9.98 26.07
C VAL A 103 -0.05 9.27 25.97
N ILE A 104 0.28 8.39 26.92
CA ILE A 104 1.56 7.66 26.94
C ILE A 104 1.72 6.77 25.70
N LYS A 105 0.70 5.96 25.36
CA LYS A 105 0.80 5.02 24.23
C LYS A 105 0.76 5.73 22.88
N ARG A 106 0.05 6.87 22.82
CA ARG A 106 -0.17 7.63 21.58
C ARG A 106 0.99 8.57 21.25
N PHE A 107 1.52 9.27 22.26
CA PHE A 107 2.54 10.32 22.11
C PHE A 107 3.89 9.98 22.77
N GLY A 108 4.01 8.87 23.49
CA GLY A 108 5.27 8.50 24.15
C GLY A 108 5.61 9.34 25.37
N VAL A 109 4.64 10.03 25.98
CA VAL A 109 4.85 10.83 27.20
C VAL A 109 5.31 9.93 28.35
N ALA A 110 6.24 10.44 29.17
CA ALA A 110 6.72 9.72 30.34
C ALA A 110 5.57 9.42 31.33
N ARG A 111 5.69 8.30 32.04
CA ARG A 111 4.84 8.01 33.20
C ARG A 111 5.28 8.87 34.37
N LEU A 112 4.33 9.30 35.21
CA LEU A 112 4.68 9.90 36.49
C LEU A 112 5.31 8.86 37.42
N ASN A 113 5.97 9.34 38.48
CA ASN A 113 6.55 8.45 39.48
C ASN A 113 5.46 7.63 40.21
N HIS A 114 5.86 6.56 40.90
CA HIS A 114 4.91 5.72 41.62
C HIS A 114 4.28 6.41 42.84
N LYS A 115 4.89 7.49 43.34
CA LYS A 115 4.41 8.28 44.48
C LYS A 115 3.42 9.38 44.08
N ALA A 116 3.10 9.50 42.78
CA ALA A 116 2.16 10.49 42.30
C ALA A 116 0.75 10.17 42.81
N THR A 117 0.10 11.16 43.40
CA THR A 117 -1.24 11.01 43.95
C THR A 117 -2.26 10.76 42.84
N ASN A 118 -3.17 9.81 43.06
CA ASN A 118 -4.29 9.42 42.19
C ASN A 118 -3.93 8.77 40.85
N LYS A 119 -3.24 9.46 39.94
CA LYS A 119 -3.09 9.04 38.54
C LYS A 119 -1.64 9.09 38.10
N ILE A 120 -1.19 8.03 37.44
CA ILE A 120 0.20 7.89 36.96
C ILE A 120 0.33 8.13 35.45
N ARG A 121 -0.79 8.00 34.73
CA ARG A 121 -0.85 7.88 33.26
C ARG A 121 -1.48 9.10 32.58
N HIS A 122 -1.09 10.30 33.00
CA HIS A 122 -1.55 11.57 32.43
C HIS A 122 -0.38 12.54 32.23
N VAL A 123 -0.63 13.63 31.51
CA VAL A 123 0.32 14.75 31.38
C VAL A 123 0.24 15.64 32.62
N GLY A 124 1.36 16.27 33.01
CA GLY A 124 1.40 17.14 34.20
C GLY A 124 0.54 18.39 34.07
N THR A 125 0.69 19.15 32.98
CA THR A 125 -0.11 20.34 32.66
C THR A 125 -0.57 20.33 31.21
N HIS A 126 -1.69 21.01 30.92
CA HIS A 126 -2.21 21.22 29.57
C HIS A 126 -1.75 22.53 28.90
N GLY A 127 -0.94 23.35 29.58
CA GLY A 127 -0.40 24.59 29.01
C GLY A 127 -0.04 25.62 30.06
N ALA A 128 0.45 26.78 29.61
CA ALA A 128 0.65 27.97 30.43
C ALA A 128 -0.68 28.71 30.68
N PHE A 129 -0.67 29.71 31.58
CA PHE A 129 -1.85 30.53 31.87
C PHE A 129 -2.30 31.36 30.65
N THR A 130 -1.35 31.95 29.92
CA THR A 130 -1.57 32.67 28.66
C THR A 130 -0.87 31.88 27.54
N PRO A 131 -1.56 31.48 26.45
CA PRO A 131 -2.96 31.77 26.13
C PRO A 131 -3.93 30.95 26.99
N GLY A 132 -5.09 31.53 27.34
CA GLY A 132 -6.15 30.88 28.13
C GLY A 132 -6.93 29.80 27.39
N LYS A 133 -6.23 28.92 26.65
CA LYS A 133 -6.79 27.79 25.90
C LYS A 133 -5.77 26.67 25.78
N VAL A 134 -6.25 25.43 25.67
CA VAL A 134 -5.38 24.29 25.41
C VAL A 134 -4.99 24.26 23.93
N LEU A 135 -3.69 24.23 23.65
CA LEU A 135 -3.18 24.18 22.28
C LEU A 135 -3.31 22.78 21.68
N PHE A 136 -3.48 22.71 20.36
CA PHE A 136 -3.60 21.44 19.63
C PHE A 136 -2.32 20.59 19.64
N THR A 137 -1.18 21.21 19.95
CA THR A 137 0.12 20.53 20.09
C THR A 137 0.24 19.72 21.38
N VAL A 138 -0.63 19.99 22.36
CA VAL A 138 -0.61 19.31 23.66
C VAL A 138 -1.03 17.85 23.48
N PRO A 139 -0.26 16.88 24.00
CA PRO A 139 -0.53 15.47 23.74
C PRO A 139 -1.77 15.01 24.53
N MET A 140 -2.80 14.59 23.79
CA MET A 140 -4.09 14.14 24.35
C MET A 140 -4.40 12.69 23.99
N ALA A 141 -5.28 12.05 24.77
CA ALA A 141 -5.82 10.74 24.41
C ALA A 141 -6.61 10.82 23.10
N GLY A 142 -6.68 9.72 22.36
CA GLY A 142 -7.43 9.68 21.11
C GLY A 142 -7.11 8.46 20.25
N GLN A 143 -7.64 8.46 19.04
CA GLN A 143 -7.41 7.38 18.08
C GLN A 143 -5.91 7.18 17.80
N LEU A 144 -5.47 5.93 17.86
CA LEU A 144 -4.11 5.50 17.52
C LEU A 144 -4.16 4.35 16.50
N GLY A 145 -3.39 4.50 15.42
CA GLY A 145 -3.37 3.54 14.33
C GLY A 145 -4.58 3.69 13.41
N PHE A 146 -4.65 2.82 12.40
CA PHE A 146 -5.57 2.99 11.26
C PHE A 146 -5.33 4.30 10.47
N ASN A 147 -4.15 4.90 10.64
CA ASN A 147 -3.71 6.05 9.85
C ASN A 147 -3.08 5.58 8.54
N TYR A 148 -3.26 6.37 7.48
CA TYR A 148 -2.54 6.21 6.22
C TYR A 148 -1.07 6.61 6.40
N ARG A 149 -0.15 5.75 5.93
CA ARG A 149 1.30 5.98 6.00
C ARG A 149 1.93 5.53 4.70
N THR A 150 2.93 6.30 4.26
CA THR A 150 3.80 5.93 3.15
C THR A 150 5.20 5.74 3.69
N GLU A 151 5.72 4.52 3.60
CA GLU A 151 7.09 4.18 3.95
C GLU A 151 7.94 4.23 2.69
N THR A 152 8.98 5.06 2.70
CA THR A 152 9.82 5.29 1.51
C THR A 152 11.03 4.35 1.47
N ASN A 153 11.62 4.20 0.30
CA ASN A 153 12.92 3.54 0.09
C ASN A 153 12.98 2.07 0.55
N LYS A 154 11.89 1.33 0.37
CA LYS A 154 11.85 -0.11 0.63
C LYS A 154 12.42 -0.87 -0.56
N ARG A 155 13.31 -1.82 -0.31
CA ARG A 155 13.96 -2.59 -1.39
C ARG A 155 13.16 -3.84 -1.69
N ILE A 156 12.88 -4.09 -2.97
CA ILE A 156 12.37 -5.39 -3.44
C ILE A 156 13.54 -6.38 -3.41
N LEU A 157 13.43 -7.44 -2.61
CA LEU A 157 14.44 -8.48 -2.53
C LEU A 157 14.24 -9.52 -3.62
N LYS A 158 13.01 -10.00 -3.78
CA LYS A 158 12.66 -11.00 -4.79
C LYS A 158 11.25 -10.75 -5.29
N MET A 159 11.06 -10.96 -6.58
CA MET A 159 9.75 -11.13 -7.18
C MET A 159 9.69 -12.55 -7.75
N GLY A 160 8.55 -13.22 -7.59
CA GLY A 160 8.40 -14.55 -8.14
C GLY A 160 6.96 -14.86 -8.50
N ALA A 161 6.84 -15.81 -9.42
CA ALA A 161 5.54 -16.30 -9.88
C ALA A 161 4.96 -17.33 -8.92
N SER A 162 3.66 -17.60 -9.07
CA SER A 162 2.91 -18.63 -8.33
C SER A 162 3.61 -20.00 -8.23
N SER A 163 4.40 -20.40 -9.23
CA SER A 163 5.12 -21.69 -9.26
C SER A 163 6.23 -21.81 -8.21
N GLU A 164 6.84 -20.69 -7.80
CA GLU A 164 7.97 -20.70 -6.86
C GLU A 164 7.54 -20.58 -5.40
N VAL A 165 6.24 -20.42 -5.15
CA VAL A 165 5.68 -20.11 -3.84
C VAL A 165 5.97 -21.19 -2.80
N ALA A 166 6.07 -22.46 -3.20
CA ALA A 166 6.42 -23.58 -2.33
C ALA A 166 7.79 -23.43 -1.64
N LYS A 167 8.73 -22.67 -2.23
CA LYS A 167 10.06 -22.43 -1.66
C LYS A 167 10.07 -21.39 -0.53
N ILE A 168 8.97 -20.68 -0.33
CA ILE A 168 8.89 -19.52 0.58
C ILE A 168 7.90 -19.74 1.71
N ILE A 169 6.85 -20.53 1.48
CA ILE A 169 5.84 -20.78 2.51
C ILE A 169 6.45 -21.61 3.64
N PRO A 170 6.30 -21.19 4.91
CA PRO A 170 6.60 -22.05 6.05
C PRO A 170 5.73 -23.31 6.06
N LYS A 171 6.22 -24.42 6.64
CA LYS A 171 5.49 -25.71 6.62
C LYS A 171 4.04 -25.63 7.12
N ALA A 172 3.76 -24.82 8.14
CA ALA A 172 2.39 -24.65 8.66
C ALA A 172 1.62 -23.46 8.05
N GLY A 173 2.20 -22.76 7.07
CA GLY A 173 1.65 -21.54 6.50
C GLY A 173 1.87 -20.29 7.37
N PHE A 174 1.51 -19.12 6.82
CA PHE A 174 1.65 -17.85 7.54
C PHE A 174 0.53 -17.65 8.57
N THR A 175 0.90 -17.39 9.82
CA THR A 175 -0.04 -17.13 10.92
C THR A 175 -1.03 -16.01 10.58
N ASN A 176 -2.32 -16.26 10.80
CA ASN A 176 -3.41 -15.32 10.48
C ASN A 176 -3.48 -14.88 9.00
N TYR A 177 -2.88 -15.65 8.08
CA TYR A 177 -2.98 -15.43 6.64
C TYR A 177 -3.30 -16.72 5.88
N GLY A 178 -2.53 -17.79 6.09
CA GLY A 178 -2.61 -19.06 5.37
C GLY A 178 -1.55 -19.18 4.28
N ASN A 179 -1.76 -20.10 3.33
CA ASN A 179 -0.83 -20.33 2.22
C ASN A 179 -1.03 -19.30 1.11
N ILE A 180 0.08 -18.88 0.49
CA ILE A 180 0.10 -18.02 -0.69
C ILE A 180 -0.09 -18.93 -1.93
N LYS A 181 -0.79 -18.46 -2.96
CA LYS A 181 -1.00 -19.21 -4.22
C LYS A 181 -0.69 -18.41 -5.48
N ASN A 182 -0.51 -17.10 -5.35
CA ASN A 182 -0.35 -16.16 -6.44
C ASN A 182 1.09 -15.64 -6.50
N ASP A 183 1.38 -14.84 -7.52
CA ASP A 183 2.62 -14.07 -7.62
C ASP A 183 2.87 -13.26 -6.34
N TYR A 184 4.14 -13.13 -5.96
CA TYR A 184 4.54 -12.55 -4.68
C TYR A 184 5.71 -11.56 -4.85
N LEU A 185 5.81 -10.64 -3.88
CA LEU A 185 6.95 -9.76 -3.70
C LEU A 185 7.50 -9.92 -2.29
N ILE A 186 8.81 -10.10 -2.19
CA ILE A 186 9.55 -10.06 -0.92
C ILE A 186 10.17 -8.67 -0.80
N ILE A 187 9.81 -7.97 0.27
CA ILE A 187 10.23 -6.60 0.53
C ILE A 187 11.11 -6.58 1.78
N LYS A 188 12.20 -5.80 1.73
CA LYS A 188 13.10 -5.65 2.87
C LYS A 188 12.40 -4.96 4.04
N GLY A 189 12.43 -5.60 5.21
CA GLY A 189 12.01 -5.03 6.49
C GLY A 189 10.52 -5.19 6.78
N SER A 190 9.96 -4.28 7.56
CA SER A 190 8.55 -4.26 7.91
C SER A 190 7.71 -3.47 6.91
N ILE A 191 6.42 -3.78 6.86
CA ILE A 191 5.38 -3.02 6.17
C ILE A 191 4.28 -2.69 7.17
N GLY A 192 3.79 -1.44 7.13
CA GLY A 192 2.65 -1.01 7.92
C GLY A 192 1.36 -1.80 7.64
N GLY A 193 0.59 -2.04 8.70
CA GLY A 193 -0.73 -2.67 8.59
C GLY A 193 -0.79 -4.13 9.08
N PRO A 194 -2.01 -4.68 9.25
CA PRO A 194 -2.21 -6.09 9.59
C PRO A 194 -2.04 -7.01 8.38
N SER A 195 -1.94 -8.32 8.63
CA SER A 195 -2.06 -9.31 7.56
C SER A 195 -3.37 -9.12 6.80
N LYS A 196 -3.39 -9.46 5.50
CA LYS A 196 -4.55 -9.31 4.60
C LYS A 196 -4.96 -7.87 4.23
N ARG A 197 -4.23 -6.84 4.69
CA ARG A 197 -4.51 -5.45 4.27
C ARG A 197 -3.98 -5.17 2.86
N LEU A 198 -4.71 -4.35 2.10
CA LEU A 198 -4.21 -3.82 0.82
C LEU A 198 -2.95 -2.98 1.08
N VAL A 199 -1.93 -3.24 0.28
CA VAL A 199 -0.69 -2.48 0.23
C VAL A 199 -0.56 -1.89 -1.16
N ARG A 200 -0.33 -0.59 -1.26
CA ARG A 200 -0.03 0.08 -2.54
C ARG A 200 1.48 0.25 -2.66
N VAL A 201 2.02 -0.08 -3.82
CA VAL A 201 3.44 0.05 -4.12
C VAL A 201 3.60 1.02 -5.27
N ARG A 202 4.54 1.96 -5.16
CA ARG A 202 4.91 2.90 -6.21
C ARG A 202 6.43 2.94 -6.35
N LYS A 203 6.92 3.44 -7.49
CA LYS A 203 8.36 3.72 -7.64
C LYS A 203 8.80 4.75 -6.59
N ALA A 204 10.01 4.60 -6.07
CA ALA A 204 10.53 5.48 -5.04
C ALA A 204 10.65 6.92 -5.57
N SER A 205 10.09 7.90 -4.85
CA SER A 205 10.13 9.30 -5.29
C SER A 205 11.47 9.99 -4.99
N GLY A 206 12.25 9.47 -4.05
CA GLY A 206 13.47 10.12 -3.53
C GLY A 206 14.79 9.39 -3.79
N ARG A 207 14.77 8.24 -4.48
CA ARG A 207 15.98 7.48 -4.81
C ARG A 207 16.04 7.16 -6.29
N ASN A 208 17.22 7.35 -6.88
CA ASN A 208 17.48 6.92 -8.23
C ASN A 208 17.73 5.41 -8.25
N ASN A 209 16.94 4.68 -9.04
CA ASN A 209 17.06 3.23 -9.20
C ASN A 209 18.08 2.81 -10.29
N ARG A 210 18.83 3.76 -10.86
CA ARG A 210 19.87 3.46 -11.86
C ARG A 210 21.02 2.64 -11.27
N GLY A 211 21.42 1.59 -11.97
CA GLY A 211 22.59 0.76 -11.61
C GLY A 211 22.39 -0.18 -10.41
N ILE A 212 21.16 -0.33 -9.90
CA ILE A 212 20.91 -1.24 -8.79
C ILE A 212 20.94 -2.68 -9.30
N LYS A 213 21.84 -3.48 -8.72
CA LYS A 213 21.94 -4.91 -8.97
C LYS A 213 20.86 -5.67 -8.21
N GLU A 214 20.40 -6.75 -8.81
CA GLU A 214 19.55 -7.73 -8.15
C GLU A 214 20.29 -8.34 -6.95
N PRO A 215 19.66 -8.43 -5.77
CA PRO A 215 20.29 -9.03 -4.61
C PRO A 215 20.38 -10.55 -4.80
N LYS A 216 21.56 -11.11 -4.55
CA LYS A 216 21.72 -12.57 -4.45
C LYS A 216 21.09 -13.04 -3.13
N ILE A 217 20.19 -14.00 -3.22
CA ILE A 217 19.53 -14.61 -2.06
C ILE A 217 20.06 -16.03 -1.94
N ASP A 218 20.87 -16.28 -0.91
CA ASP A 218 21.47 -17.60 -0.68
C ASP A 218 20.49 -18.54 0.05
N TYR A 219 19.68 -17.99 0.97
CA TYR A 219 18.77 -18.78 1.79
C TYR A 219 17.48 -18.01 2.11
N ILE A 220 16.35 -18.74 2.12
CA ILE A 220 15.05 -18.24 2.60
C ILE A 220 14.59 -19.20 3.69
N SER A 221 14.36 -18.68 4.90
CA SER A 221 13.85 -19.49 5.99
C SER A 221 12.39 -19.85 5.76
N THR A 222 12.08 -21.15 5.89
CA THR A 222 10.73 -21.71 5.88
C THR A 222 10.36 -22.33 7.24
N SER A 223 11.13 -22.05 8.29
CA SER A 223 10.76 -22.40 9.67
C SER A 223 9.73 -21.40 10.21
N ASN A 224 8.80 -21.89 11.03
CA ASN A 224 7.89 -21.03 11.80
C ASN A 224 8.48 -20.66 13.15
#